data_AF-A0A950KXX3-F1
#
_entry.id   AF-A0A950KXX3-F1
#
_cell.length_a   1.000
_cell.length_b   1.000
_cell.length_c   1.000
_cell.angle_alpha   90.00
_cell.angle_beta   90.00
_cell.angle_gamma   90.00
#
_symmetry.space_group_name_H-M   'P 1'
#
loop_
_entity.id
_entity.type
_entity.pdbx_description
1 polymer ?
#
loop_
_entity_poly.entity_id
_entity_poly.type
_entity_poly.pdbx_seq_one_letter_code
_entity_poly.pdbx_strand_id
1 'polypeptide(L)'
;MLKKLLLPLAFALVVTAAPALAGPPLICHPIDIGTAQSLPWSSAPGWNGALTSYDLAHLGDETVSLLTPQTPVNVRRETVRRAAIYATRQAGLAESLATRLIARANAAGDAEPAAWFDAGYFVETIRQAAWLGQVLRPDQRVGWKLTADPTHVDGLALIEKAIRMGGRDMQPAAAFVAAARTPIDR
;
A
#
# COMPACT_ATOMS: atom_id res chain seq x y z
N MET A 1 -20.91 59.43 -31.33
CA MET A 1 -21.76 58.36 -30.76
C MET A 1 -20.85 57.25 -30.24
N LEU A 2 -20.58 57.24 -28.93
CA LEU A 2 -19.62 56.35 -28.27
C LEU A 2 -20.31 55.00 -28.00
N LYS A 3 -19.95 53.96 -28.76
CA LYS A 3 -20.48 52.60 -28.55
C LYS A 3 -19.84 52.02 -27.28
N LYS A 4 -20.69 51.79 -26.28
CA LYS A 4 -20.37 51.09 -25.02
C LYS A 4 -19.80 49.71 -25.34
N LEU A 5 -18.54 49.47 -24.96
CA LEU A 5 -17.95 48.13 -24.95
C LEU A 5 -18.34 47.47 -23.61
N LEU A 6 -19.39 46.65 -23.62
CA LEU A 6 -19.67 45.68 -22.57
C LEU A 6 -19.08 44.35 -23.05
N LEU A 7 -17.98 43.91 -22.43
CA LEU A 7 -17.44 42.57 -22.64
C LEU A 7 -17.73 41.74 -21.36
N PRO A 8 -18.39 40.58 -21.46
CA PRO A 8 -18.80 39.81 -20.29
C PRO A 8 -17.60 39.06 -19.68
N LEU A 9 -17.55 39.06 -18.35
CA LEU A 9 -16.60 38.29 -17.54
C LEU A 9 -16.96 36.80 -17.64
N ALA A 10 -16.31 36.07 -18.53
CA ALA A 10 -16.42 34.61 -18.60
C ALA A 10 -15.60 33.99 -17.45
N PHE A 11 -16.29 33.57 -16.39
CA PHE A 11 -15.71 32.83 -15.28
C PHE A 11 -15.39 31.41 -15.77
N ALA A 12 -14.11 31.12 -16.03
CA ALA A 12 -13.66 29.79 -16.40
C ALA A 12 -13.73 28.86 -15.18
N LEU A 13 -14.76 28.01 -15.12
CA LEU A 13 -14.88 26.93 -14.16
C LEU A 13 -13.86 25.83 -14.55
N VAL A 14 -12.65 25.89 -14.02
CA VAL A 14 -11.67 24.81 -14.17
C VAL A 14 -12.11 23.67 -13.26
N VAL A 15 -12.89 22.73 -13.83
CA VAL A 15 -13.14 21.43 -13.21
C VAL A 15 -11.81 20.68 -13.22
N THR A 16 -11.22 20.50 -12.05
CA THR A 16 -10.03 19.65 -11.89
C THR A 16 -10.46 18.20 -12.10
N ALA A 17 -10.21 17.67 -13.30
CA ALA A 17 -10.33 16.24 -13.55
C ALA A 17 -9.31 15.53 -12.66
N ALA A 18 -9.78 14.85 -11.61
CA ALA A 18 -8.94 13.94 -10.85
C ALA A 18 -8.38 12.90 -11.84
N PRO A 19 -7.05 12.68 -11.89
CA PRO A 19 -6.50 11.65 -12.73
C PRO A 19 -7.17 10.33 -12.35
N ALA A 20 -7.73 9.64 -13.35
CA ALA A 20 -8.23 8.29 -13.15
C ALA A 20 -7.03 7.41 -12.76
N LEU A 21 -6.87 7.15 -11.47
CA LEU A 21 -5.88 6.20 -10.96
C LEU A 21 -6.17 4.85 -11.64
N ALA A 22 -5.25 4.39 -12.47
CA ALA A 22 -5.35 3.11 -13.15
C ALA A 22 -5.11 1.98 -12.13
N GLY A 23 -6.17 1.63 -11.39
CA GLY A 23 -6.20 0.55 -10.43
C GLY A 23 -5.92 0.97 -8.98
N PRO A 24 -6.11 0.03 -8.04
CA PRO A 24 -6.18 0.34 -6.62
C PRO A 24 -4.82 0.81 -6.06
N PRO A 25 -4.79 1.93 -5.33
CA PRO A 25 -3.57 2.71 -5.15
C PRO A 25 -2.46 2.05 -4.32
N LEU A 26 -2.78 1.12 -3.41
CA LEU A 26 -1.78 0.49 -2.52
C LEU A 26 -1.06 -0.67 -3.20
N ILE A 27 -1.69 -1.35 -4.15
CA ILE A 27 -1.14 -2.51 -4.85
C ILE A 27 -0.65 -2.15 -6.25
N CYS A 28 -1.45 -1.41 -7.02
CA CYS A 28 -1.22 -1.20 -8.45
C CYS A 28 -0.20 -0.11 -8.78
N HIS A 29 0.23 0.68 -7.80
CA HIS A 29 1.12 1.83 -8.00
C HIS A 29 2.46 1.58 -7.32
N PRO A 30 3.49 1.16 -8.07
CA PRO A 30 4.86 1.08 -7.55
C PRO A 30 5.31 2.43 -6.98
N ILE A 31 5.97 2.38 -5.84
CA ILE A 31 6.49 3.58 -5.19
C ILE A 31 7.96 3.72 -5.55
N ASP A 32 8.36 4.92 -5.99
CA ASP A 32 9.77 5.19 -6.31
C ASP A 32 10.63 5.12 -5.05
N ILE A 33 11.64 4.24 -5.11
CA ILE A 33 12.63 4.00 -4.06
C ILE A 33 14.06 4.28 -4.55
N GLY A 34 14.23 4.82 -5.76
CA GLY A 34 15.53 5.00 -6.39
C GLY A 34 16.32 3.69 -6.46
N THR A 35 17.50 3.68 -5.88
CA THR A 35 18.39 2.50 -5.82
C THR A 35 18.33 1.77 -4.48
N ALA A 36 17.41 2.12 -3.58
CA ALA A 36 17.28 1.45 -2.29
C ALA A 36 16.91 -0.03 -2.45
N GLN A 37 17.44 -0.88 -1.57
CA GLN A 37 17.14 -2.30 -1.57
C GLN A 37 15.71 -2.56 -1.06
N SER A 38 15.02 -3.50 -1.70
CA SER A 38 13.71 -4.01 -1.29
C SER A 38 13.61 -5.49 -1.69
N LEU A 39 12.45 -6.11 -1.47
CA LEU A 39 12.21 -7.49 -1.89
C LEU A 39 12.46 -7.65 -3.40
N PRO A 40 13.04 -8.79 -3.83
CA PRO A 40 13.28 -9.07 -5.24
C PRO A 40 12.04 -8.83 -6.10
N TRP A 41 12.21 -8.22 -7.26
CA TRP A 41 11.11 -7.87 -8.15
C TRP A 41 11.54 -8.08 -9.60
N SER A 42 10.61 -8.49 -10.46
CA SER A 42 10.91 -8.60 -11.88
C SER A 42 11.05 -7.21 -12.51
N SER A 43 11.87 -7.12 -13.55
CA SER A 43 11.93 -5.94 -14.43
C SER A 43 10.81 -5.94 -15.47
N ALA A 44 9.87 -6.91 -15.42
CA ALA A 44 8.77 -6.98 -16.37
C ALA A 44 7.81 -5.81 -16.16
N PRO A 45 7.23 -5.24 -17.23
CA PRO A 45 6.24 -4.18 -17.09
C PRO A 45 5.02 -4.64 -16.27
N GLY A 46 4.55 -3.78 -15.37
CA GLY A 46 3.30 -4.00 -14.63
C GLY A 46 3.44 -3.90 -13.12
N TRP A 47 2.30 -3.97 -12.43
CA TRP A 47 2.21 -3.78 -10.99
C TRP A 47 2.39 -5.07 -10.18
N ASN A 48 2.18 -6.23 -10.81
CA ASN A 48 2.19 -7.58 -10.22
C ASN A 48 3.43 -8.40 -10.62
N GLY A 49 4.56 -7.74 -10.90
CA GLY A 49 5.83 -8.34 -11.31
C GLY A 49 6.58 -9.15 -10.25
N ALA A 50 5.88 -9.87 -9.36
CA ALA A 50 6.50 -10.76 -8.38
C ALA A 50 7.27 -11.89 -9.10
N LEU A 51 8.49 -12.19 -8.66
CA LEU A 51 9.31 -13.24 -9.27
C LEU A 51 8.70 -14.61 -8.99
N THR A 52 8.46 -15.39 -10.03
CA THR A 52 7.89 -16.74 -9.88
C THR A 52 8.80 -17.67 -9.09
N SER A 53 10.12 -17.49 -9.20
CA SER A 53 11.19 -18.25 -8.54
C SER A 53 11.51 -17.81 -7.11
N TYR A 54 10.90 -16.74 -6.60
CA TYR A 54 11.12 -16.30 -5.22
C TYR A 54 10.67 -17.35 -4.21
N ASP A 55 11.52 -17.67 -3.24
CA ASP A 55 11.21 -18.60 -2.17
C ASP A 55 10.34 -17.92 -1.10
N LEU A 56 9.05 -18.27 -1.08
CA LEU A 56 8.08 -17.70 -0.15
C LEU A 56 8.38 -18.05 1.32
N ALA A 57 9.20 -19.07 1.59
CA ALA A 57 9.60 -19.41 2.96
C ALA A 57 10.40 -18.28 3.62
N HIS A 58 11.13 -17.47 2.82
CA HIS A 58 11.94 -16.37 3.31
C HIS A 58 11.18 -15.04 3.42
N LEU A 59 9.94 -14.97 2.89
CA LEU A 59 9.19 -13.72 2.77
C LEU A 59 9.11 -12.94 4.08
N GLY A 60 8.79 -13.62 5.18
CA GLY A 60 8.63 -12.99 6.48
C GLY A 60 9.93 -12.45 7.06
N ASP A 61 11.01 -13.24 6.99
CA ASP A 61 12.32 -12.86 7.52
C ASP A 61 12.92 -11.70 6.72
N GLU A 62 12.90 -11.80 5.39
CA GLU A 62 13.44 -10.77 4.51
C GLU A 62 12.66 -9.45 4.64
N THR A 63 11.32 -9.52 4.65
CA THR A 63 10.48 -8.31 4.82
C THR A 63 10.84 -7.58 6.11
N VAL A 64 10.95 -8.28 7.23
CA VAL A 64 11.29 -7.66 8.52
C VAL A 64 12.71 -7.09 8.50
N SER A 65 13.68 -7.81 7.91
CA SER A 65 15.07 -7.34 7.82
C SER A 65 15.25 -6.04 7.03
N LEU A 66 14.39 -5.80 6.01
CA LEU A 66 14.40 -4.60 5.19
C LEU A 66 13.72 -3.40 5.86
N LEU A 67 12.89 -3.63 6.88
CA LEU A 67 12.10 -2.62 7.58
C LEU A 67 12.80 -2.09 8.85
N THR A 68 14.13 -1.93 8.80
CA THR A 68 14.96 -1.36 9.87
C THR A 68 14.51 0.05 10.30
N PRO A 69 14.87 0.56 11.49
CA PRO A 69 14.50 1.92 11.91
C PRO A 69 14.92 3.03 10.92
N GLN A 70 16.02 2.85 10.18
CA GLN A 70 16.56 3.83 9.23
C GLN A 70 15.88 3.78 7.85
N THR A 71 15.03 2.78 7.58
CA THR A 71 14.36 2.63 6.28
C THR A 71 13.41 3.82 6.04
N PRO A 72 13.57 4.58 4.93
CA PRO A 72 12.68 5.69 4.61
C PRO A 72 11.24 5.23 4.34
N VAL A 73 10.24 6.08 4.62
CA VAL A 73 8.81 5.73 4.51
C VAL A 73 8.43 5.24 3.10
N ASN A 74 8.94 5.84 2.03
CA ASN A 74 8.69 5.36 0.66
C ASN A 74 9.23 3.94 0.42
N VAL A 75 10.44 3.64 0.94
CA VAL A 75 11.07 2.32 0.84
C VAL A 75 10.30 1.27 1.66
N ARG A 76 9.82 1.64 2.85
CA ARG A 76 8.95 0.79 3.68
C ARG A 76 7.69 0.42 2.93
N ARG A 77 7.00 1.41 2.37
CA ARG A 77 5.75 1.21 1.64
C ARG A 77 5.93 0.32 0.42
N GLU A 78 6.98 0.52 -0.38
CA GLU A 78 7.26 -0.33 -1.53
C GLU A 78 7.60 -1.77 -1.10
N THR A 79 8.39 -1.92 -0.03
CA THR A 79 8.74 -3.24 0.52
C THR A 79 7.48 -3.98 0.99
N VAL A 80 6.62 -3.30 1.74
CA VAL A 80 5.34 -3.86 2.21
C VAL A 80 4.41 -4.16 1.04
N ARG A 81 4.36 -3.32 0.00
CA ARG A 81 3.57 -3.57 -1.21
C ARG A 81 4.01 -4.86 -1.91
N ARG A 82 5.31 -5.02 -2.14
CA ARG A 82 5.87 -6.25 -2.74
C ARG A 82 5.59 -7.46 -1.86
N ALA A 83 5.73 -7.32 -0.55
CA ALA A 83 5.47 -8.38 0.41
C ALA A 83 4.01 -8.83 0.37
N ALA A 84 3.07 -7.90 0.31
CA ALA A 84 1.64 -8.20 0.18
C ALA A 84 1.34 -8.96 -1.11
N ILE A 85 1.95 -8.57 -2.25
CA ILE A 85 1.77 -9.28 -3.53
C ILE A 85 2.31 -10.71 -3.44
N TYR A 86 3.51 -10.92 -2.86
CA TYR A 86 4.04 -12.27 -2.63
C TYR A 86 3.14 -13.08 -1.69
N ALA A 87 2.64 -12.48 -0.62
CA ALA A 87 1.78 -13.12 0.36
C ALA A 87 0.46 -13.62 -0.24
N THR A 88 0.01 -13.05 -1.36
CA THR A 88 -1.17 -13.57 -2.06
C THR A 88 -0.95 -14.96 -2.67
N ARG A 89 0.29 -15.41 -2.89
CA ARG A 89 0.61 -16.64 -3.66
C ARG A 89 0.53 -17.93 -2.85
N GLN A 90 0.39 -17.83 -1.53
CA GLN A 90 0.30 -18.97 -0.63
C GLN A 90 -0.79 -18.74 0.41
N ALA A 91 -1.66 -19.73 0.58
CA ALA A 91 -2.69 -19.68 1.61
C ALA A 91 -2.04 -19.54 3.00
N GLY A 92 -2.60 -18.66 3.85
CA GLY A 92 -2.12 -18.39 5.20
C GLY A 92 -0.89 -17.46 5.29
N LEU A 93 -0.19 -17.17 4.18
CA LEU A 93 1.03 -16.38 4.23
C LEU A 93 0.77 -14.89 4.56
N ALA A 94 -0.34 -14.34 4.06
CA ALA A 94 -0.80 -13.00 4.41
C ALA A 94 -1.11 -12.86 5.90
N GLU A 95 -1.82 -13.83 6.48
CA GLU A 95 -2.13 -13.86 7.92
C GLU A 95 -0.84 -13.98 8.76
N SER A 96 0.02 -14.95 8.41
CA SER A 96 1.30 -15.16 9.10
C SER A 96 2.17 -13.91 9.11
N LEU A 97 2.29 -13.22 7.96
CA LEU A 97 3.08 -11.99 7.87
C LEU A 97 2.42 -10.81 8.62
N ALA A 98 1.09 -10.68 8.58
CA ALA A 98 0.39 -9.67 9.39
C ALA A 98 0.64 -9.89 10.89
N THR A 99 0.49 -11.13 11.37
CA THR A 99 0.78 -11.50 12.77
C THR A 99 2.21 -11.15 13.15
N ARG A 100 3.17 -11.45 12.27
CA ARG A 100 4.59 -11.15 12.51
C ARG A 100 4.87 -9.65 12.60
N LEU A 101 4.32 -8.85 11.70
CA LEU A 101 4.50 -7.39 11.72
C LEU A 101 3.83 -6.75 12.95
N ILE A 102 2.64 -7.23 13.34
CA ILE A 102 1.95 -6.79 14.55
C ILE A 102 2.75 -7.19 15.80
N ALA A 103 3.29 -8.41 15.86
CA ALA A 103 4.14 -8.85 16.96
C ALA A 103 5.41 -7.99 17.09
N ARG A 104 6.04 -7.63 15.95
CA ARG A 104 7.15 -6.67 15.94
C ARG A 104 6.74 -5.30 16.47
N ALA A 105 5.60 -4.77 16.03
CA ALA A 105 5.09 -3.48 16.51
C ALA A 105 4.82 -3.48 18.01
N ASN A 106 4.24 -4.56 18.54
CA ASN A 106 4.03 -4.75 19.98
C ASN A 106 5.35 -4.80 20.75
N ALA A 107 6.35 -5.53 20.24
CA ALA A 107 7.65 -5.66 20.89
C ALA A 107 8.43 -4.33 20.92
N ALA A 108 8.32 -3.52 19.86
CA ALA A 108 8.97 -2.22 19.80
C ALA A 108 8.24 -1.14 20.65
N GLY A 109 6.93 -1.31 20.87
CA GLY A 109 6.12 -0.38 21.64
C GLY A 109 6.10 1.03 21.02
N ASP A 110 6.18 2.04 21.87
CA ASP A 110 6.11 3.45 21.44
C ASP A 110 7.45 3.98 20.91
N ALA A 111 8.55 3.23 21.11
CA ALA A 111 9.90 3.64 20.71
C ALA A 111 10.13 3.59 19.19
N GLU A 112 9.32 2.81 18.46
CA GLU A 112 9.46 2.65 17.02
C GLU A 112 8.09 2.80 16.30
N PRO A 113 7.64 4.05 16.06
CA PRO A 113 6.40 4.33 15.36
C PRO A 113 6.31 3.63 13.99
N ALA A 114 7.44 3.48 13.32
CA ALA A 114 7.51 2.84 12.02
C ALA A 114 7.06 1.37 12.02
N ALA A 115 7.24 0.64 13.12
CA ALA A 115 6.77 -0.74 13.21
C ALA A 115 5.23 -0.83 13.18
N TRP A 116 4.54 0.11 13.83
CA TRP A 116 3.08 0.24 13.76
C TRP A 116 2.60 0.63 12.36
N PHE A 117 3.35 1.52 11.70
CA PHE A 117 3.08 1.90 10.31
C PHE A 117 3.22 0.71 9.36
N ASP A 118 4.31 -0.05 9.46
CA ASP A 118 4.56 -1.20 8.60
C ASP A 118 3.45 -2.26 8.72
N ALA A 119 3.03 -2.57 9.96
CA ALA A 119 1.95 -3.50 10.23
C ALA A 119 0.61 -3.00 9.66
N GLY A 120 0.26 -1.74 9.92
CA GLY A 120 -0.97 -1.16 9.41
C GLY A 120 -1.00 -1.06 7.88
N TYR A 121 0.09 -0.60 7.27
CA TYR A 121 0.20 -0.49 5.82
C TYR A 121 0.07 -1.87 5.14
N PHE A 122 0.65 -2.92 5.73
CA PHE A 122 0.52 -4.28 5.22
C PHE A 122 -0.93 -4.78 5.27
N VAL A 123 -1.62 -4.60 6.41
CA VAL A 123 -3.03 -4.97 6.59
C VAL A 123 -3.92 -4.30 5.53
N GLU A 124 -3.76 -3.00 5.30
CA GLU A 124 -4.55 -2.28 4.28
C GLU A 124 -4.23 -2.70 2.85
N THR A 125 -2.96 -3.03 2.61
CA THR A 125 -2.51 -3.50 1.31
C THR A 125 -3.06 -4.90 1.00
N ILE A 126 -3.12 -5.79 2.00
CA ILE A 126 -3.76 -7.11 1.90
C ILE A 126 -5.27 -6.99 1.70
N ARG A 127 -5.95 -6.10 2.44
CA ARG A 127 -7.38 -5.83 2.24
C ARG A 127 -7.67 -5.41 0.79
N GLN A 128 -6.87 -4.51 0.24
CA GLN A 128 -6.99 -4.11 -1.15
C GLN A 128 -6.66 -5.26 -2.12
N ALA A 129 -5.67 -6.09 -1.82
CA ALA A 129 -5.35 -7.27 -2.61
C ALA A 129 -6.50 -8.29 -2.61
N ALA A 130 -7.16 -8.51 -1.48
CA ALA A 130 -8.32 -9.38 -1.39
C ALA A 130 -9.49 -8.88 -2.26
N TRP A 131 -9.80 -7.58 -2.18
CA TRP A 131 -10.80 -6.97 -3.06
C TRP A 131 -10.41 -7.08 -4.54
N LEU A 132 -9.15 -6.82 -4.88
CA LEU A 132 -8.62 -7.05 -6.23
C LEU A 132 -8.82 -8.49 -6.70
N GLY A 133 -8.62 -9.48 -5.82
CA GLY A 133 -8.85 -10.89 -6.13
C GLY A 133 -10.30 -11.21 -6.57
N GLN A 134 -11.26 -10.37 -6.19
CA GLN A 134 -12.67 -10.49 -6.56
C GLN A 134 -13.01 -9.78 -7.87
N VAL A 135 -12.35 -8.64 -8.16
CA VAL A 135 -12.66 -7.80 -9.33
C VAL A 135 -11.73 -8.03 -10.53
N LEU A 136 -10.54 -8.60 -10.32
CA LEU A 136 -9.60 -8.92 -11.39
C LEU A 136 -10.07 -10.13 -12.21
N ARG A 137 -9.78 -10.08 -13.50
CA ARG A 137 -9.97 -11.23 -14.38
C ARG A 137 -9.01 -12.38 -14.00
N PRO A 138 -9.36 -13.65 -14.29
CA PRO A 138 -8.52 -14.79 -13.94
C PRO A 138 -7.07 -14.71 -14.45
N ASP A 139 -6.85 -14.15 -15.64
CA ASP A 139 -5.52 -13.95 -16.25
C ASP A 139 -4.64 -12.96 -15.46
N GLN A 140 -5.25 -12.03 -14.72
CA GLN A 140 -4.55 -10.98 -13.99
C GLN A 140 -4.17 -11.39 -12.56
N ARG A 141 -4.78 -12.46 -12.04
CA ARG A 141 -4.55 -13.01 -10.69
C ARG A 141 -3.98 -14.42 -10.69
N VAL A 142 -3.30 -14.83 -11.77
CA VAL A 142 -2.70 -16.16 -11.88
C VAL A 142 -1.75 -16.40 -10.71
N GLY A 143 -1.96 -17.51 -9.99
CA GLY A 143 -1.18 -17.89 -8.82
C GLY A 143 -1.62 -17.23 -7.50
N TRP A 144 -2.63 -16.36 -7.50
CA TRP A 144 -3.20 -15.82 -6.26
C TRP A 144 -4.07 -16.88 -5.58
N LYS A 145 -3.77 -17.11 -4.30
CA LYS A 145 -4.48 -17.99 -3.38
C LYS A 145 -5.21 -17.24 -2.27
N LEU A 146 -5.05 -15.91 -2.20
CA LEU A 146 -5.82 -15.04 -1.32
C LEU A 146 -7.27 -14.92 -1.83
N THR A 147 -8.23 -15.35 -1.01
CA THR A 147 -9.65 -15.37 -1.38
C THR A 147 -10.50 -14.32 -0.67
N ALA A 148 -10.03 -13.85 0.49
CA ALA A 148 -10.67 -12.82 1.31
C ALA A 148 -9.60 -12.10 2.14
N ASP A 149 -9.96 -10.97 2.75
CA ASP A 149 -9.12 -10.33 3.76
C ASP A 149 -9.02 -11.26 4.98
N PRO A 150 -7.85 -11.85 5.28
CA PRO A 150 -7.69 -12.72 6.42
C PRO A 150 -7.43 -11.92 7.70
N THR A 151 -7.28 -10.60 7.59
CA THR A 151 -6.91 -9.73 8.69
C THR A 151 -8.16 -9.06 9.27
N HIS A 152 -8.51 -9.43 10.49
CA HIS A 152 -9.60 -8.77 11.24
C HIS A 152 -9.12 -7.52 11.99
N VAL A 153 -8.12 -6.84 11.44
CA VAL A 153 -7.41 -5.73 12.06
C VAL A 153 -7.67 -4.45 11.28
N ASP A 154 -7.94 -3.35 11.99
CA ASP A 154 -8.00 -2.03 11.39
C ASP A 154 -6.57 -1.47 11.21
N GLY A 155 -6.01 -1.66 10.02
CA GLY A 155 -4.65 -1.22 9.70
C GLY A 155 -4.51 0.31 9.63
N LEU A 156 -5.56 1.05 9.24
CA LEU A 156 -5.55 2.51 9.31
C LEU A 156 -5.43 2.98 10.77
N ALA A 157 -6.14 2.35 11.70
CA ALA A 157 -5.99 2.67 13.13
C ALA A 157 -4.55 2.42 13.64
N LEU A 158 -3.85 1.40 13.11
CA LEU A 158 -2.43 1.17 13.40
C LEU A 158 -1.52 2.26 12.80
N ILE A 159 -1.79 2.71 11.58
CA ILE A 159 -1.06 3.82 10.94
C ILE A 159 -1.27 5.12 11.71
N GLU A 160 -2.50 5.42 12.11
CA GLU A 160 -2.81 6.59 12.92
C GLU A 160 -2.13 6.53 14.28
N LYS A 161 -2.03 5.33 14.88
CA LYS A 161 -1.25 5.11 16.09
C LYS A 161 0.23 5.46 15.88
N ALA A 162 0.85 5.02 14.78
CA ALA A 162 2.22 5.40 14.43
C ALA A 162 2.40 6.92 14.34
N ILE A 163 1.46 7.62 13.71
CA ILE A 163 1.51 9.08 13.58
C ILE A 163 1.43 9.76 14.95
N ARG A 164 0.53 9.30 15.83
CA ARG A 164 0.41 9.84 17.21
C ARG A 164 1.68 9.66 18.03
N MET A 165 2.46 8.61 17.75
CA MET A 165 3.74 8.31 18.41
C MET A 165 4.94 9.08 17.85
N GLY A 166 4.74 9.94 16.84
CA GLY A 166 5.79 10.80 16.28
C GLY A 166 6.15 10.51 14.83
N GLY A 167 5.53 9.53 14.17
CA GLY A 167 5.71 9.24 12.74
C GLY A 167 5.05 10.27 11.81
N ARG A 168 5.39 11.56 11.93
CA ARG A 168 4.73 12.65 11.20
C ARG A 168 4.89 12.55 9.69
N ASP A 169 6.02 12.03 9.23
CA ASP A 169 6.33 11.76 7.82
C ASP A 169 5.43 10.67 7.18
N MET A 170 4.67 9.92 7.99
CA MET A 170 3.72 8.89 7.54
C MET A 170 2.33 9.47 7.22
N GLN A 171 2.05 10.73 7.57
CA GLN A 171 0.75 11.37 7.34
C GLN A 171 0.28 11.35 5.88
N PRO A 172 1.12 11.67 4.88
CA PRO A 172 0.69 11.59 3.48
C PRO A 172 0.30 10.16 3.07
N ALA A 173 1.01 9.16 3.58
CA ALA A 173 0.70 7.76 3.31
C ALA A 173 -0.62 7.33 3.98
N ALA A 174 -0.91 7.80 5.19
CA ALA A 174 -2.18 7.55 5.88
C ALA A 174 -3.38 8.12 5.13
N ALA A 175 -3.26 9.36 4.64
CA ALA A 175 -4.31 9.98 3.81
C ALA A 175 -4.56 9.19 2.52
N PHE A 176 -3.49 8.71 1.89
CA PHE A 176 -3.57 7.86 0.70
C PHE A 176 -4.26 6.51 0.99
N VAL A 177 -3.93 5.87 2.12
CA VAL A 177 -4.58 4.65 2.59
C VAL A 177 -6.08 4.86 2.88
N ALA A 178 -6.43 5.94 3.57
CA ALA A 178 -7.83 6.26 3.86
C ALA A 178 -8.65 6.44 2.57
N ALA A 179 -8.09 7.15 1.58
CA ALA A 179 -8.72 7.30 0.26
C ALA A 179 -8.83 5.97 -0.50
N ALA A 180 -7.88 5.05 -0.29
CA ALA A 180 -7.85 3.74 -0.93
C ALA A 180 -8.96 2.78 -0.44
N ARG A 181 -9.53 3.02 0.74
CA ARG A 181 -10.62 2.21 1.32
C ARG A 181 -11.99 2.46 0.69
N THR A 182 -12.21 3.67 0.15
CA THR A 182 -13.53 4.08 -0.35
C THR A 182 -14.17 3.13 -1.37
N PRO A 183 -13.44 2.49 -2.30
CA PRO A 183 -14.02 1.50 -3.20
C PRO A 183 -14.28 0.13 -2.57
N ILE A 184 -13.64 -0.17 -1.43
CA ILE A 184 -13.68 -1.47 -0.74
C ILE A 184 -14.87 -1.53 0.23
N ASP A 185 -15.15 -0.43 0.93
CA ASP A 185 -16.19 -0.36 1.97
C ASP A 185 -17.62 -0.10 1.43
N ARG A 186 -17.81 -0.15 0.10
CA ARG A 186 -19.08 0.13 -0.58
C ARG A 186 -19.87 -1.12 -0.94
#